data_AF-A0A6S6T1W3-F1
#
_entry.id   AF-A0A6S6T1W3-F1
#
_cell.length_a   1.000
_cell.length_b   1.000
_cell.length_c   1.000
_cell.angle_alpha   90.00
_cell.angle_beta   90.00
_cell.angle_gamma   90.00
#
_symmetry.space_group_name_H-M   'P 1'
#
loop_
_entity.id
_entity.type
_entity.pdbx_description
1 polymer ?
#
loop_
_entity_poly.entity_id
_entity_poly.type
_entity_poly.pdbx_seq_one_letter_code
_entity_poly.pdbx_strand_id
1 'polypeptide(L)'
;QLATRFDELKQGEVVQNVTFTINHRPVPVLRTCDNVIWLDFAVACEGTRTTSDYIWMTDRYEVVMLSDVHVLTEEDEPAARRFFNMVDELYDRKVSLFFSAETTLDQLYQGKRLTFAFKRTLSRLIEMHTEKTKDSG
;
A
#
# COMPACT_ATOMS: atom_id res chain seq x y z
N GLN A 1 1.80 -15.36 1.00
CA GLN A 1 0.40 -14.88 1.01
C GLN A 1 0.14 -13.88 -0.12
N LEU A 2 0.96 -12.84 -0.30
CA LEU A 2 0.78 -11.85 -1.39
C LEU A 2 0.81 -12.47 -2.79
N ALA A 3 1.77 -13.35 -3.09
CA ALA A 3 1.83 -14.00 -4.40
C ALA A 3 0.55 -14.76 -4.76
N THR A 4 -0.02 -15.51 -3.80
CA THR A 4 -1.30 -16.19 -3.97
C THR A 4 -2.44 -15.20 -4.25
N ARG A 5 -2.53 -14.11 -3.48
CA ARG A 5 -3.54 -13.06 -3.73
C ARG A 5 -3.35 -12.39 -5.09
N PHE A 6 -2.12 -12.17 -5.53
CA PHE A 6 -1.83 -11.62 -6.84
C PHE A 6 -2.35 -12.56 -7.94
N ASP A 7 -2.10 -13.86 -7.82
CA ASP A 7 -2.57 -14.86 -8.79
C ASP A 7 -4.10 -14.99 -8.83
N GLU A 8 -4.78 -14.78 -7.70
CA GLU A 8 -6.25 -14.76 -7.62
C GLU A 8 -6.88 -13.49 -8.24
N LEU A 9 -6.19 -12.35 -8.16
CA LEU A 9 -6.75 -11.04 -8.51
C LEU A 9 -6.33 -10.52 -9.89
N LYS A 10 -5.24 -11.05 -10.46
CA LYS A 10 -4.67 -10.54 -11.70
C LYS A 10 -5.65 -10.59 -12.88
N GLN A 11 -5.63 -9.53 -13.68
CA GLN A 11 -6.33 -9.44 -14.96
C GLN A 11 -5.33 -9.00 -16.03
N GLY A 12 -5.38 -9.65 -17.19
CA GLY A 12 -4.49 -9.34 -18.30
C GLY A 12 -3.07 -9.91 -18.15
N GLU A 13 -2.15 -9.31 -18.90
CA GLU A 13 -0.75 -9.77 -18.96
C GLU A 13 0.01 -9.36 -17.70
N VAL A 14 0.80 -10.31 -17.15
CA VAL A 14 1.63 -10.05 -15.98
C VAL A 14 3.03 -9.63 -16.44
N VAL A 15 3.40 -8.40 -16.07
CA VAL A 15 4.75 -7.87 -16.22
C VAL A 15 5.47 -7.90 -14.87
N GLN A 16 6.74 -8.27 -14.86
CA GLN A 16 7.56 -8.38 -13.64
C GLN A 16 8.81 -7.52 -13.72
N ASN A 17 9.28 -7.02 -12.58
CA ASN A 17 10.52 -6.26 -12.43
C ASN A 17 10.64 -5.09 -13.42
N VAL A 18 9.54 -4.36 -13.59
CA VAL A 18 9.46 -3.19 -14.47
C VAL A 18 9.66 -1.92 -13.65
N THR A 19 10.24 -0.88 -14.25
CA THR A 19 10.33 0.44 -13.62
C THR A 19 9.41 1.41 -14.36
N PHE A 20 8.43 1.95 -13.65
CA PHE A 20 7.62 3.06 -14.15
C PHE A 20 8.26 4.39 -13.83
N THR A 21 7.89 5.41 -14.59
CA THR A 21 8.23 6.81 -14.27
C THR A 21 6.96 7.51 -13.81
N ILE A 22 6.91 7.87 -12.53
CA ILE A 22 5.79 8.62 -11.93
C ILE A 22 6.33 9.97 -11.48
N ASN A 23 5.74 11.07 -11.94
CA ASN A 23 6.17 12.44 -11.61
C ASN A 23 7.70 12.63 -11.74
N HIS A 24 8.25 12.17 -12.86
CA HIS A 24 9.69 12.20 -13.20
C HIS A 24 10.61 11.36 -12.30
N ARG A 25 10.07 10.46 -11.48
CA ARG A 25 10.83 9.58 -10.59
C ARG A 25 10.67 8.12 -10.97
N PRO A 26 11.76 7.32 -10.93
CA PRO A 26 11.65 5.89 -11.14
C PRO A 26 10.90 5.23 -9.98
N VAL A 27 10.07 4.27 -10.33
CA VAL A 27 9.27 3.46 -9.41
C VAL A 27 9.44 2.00 -9.82
N PRO A 28 10.38 1.29 -9.20
CA PRO A 28 10.51 -0.16 -9.38
C PRO A 28 9.23 -0.86 -8.91
N VAL A 29 8.70 -1.73 -9.77
CA VAL A 29 7.49 -2.52 -9.54
C VAL A 29 7.87 -3.98 -9.68
N LEU A 30 7.57 -4.76 -8.63
CA LEU A 30 7.86 -6.19 -8.58
C LEU A 30 7.01 -6.95 -9.60
N ARG A 31 5.70 -6.70 -9.58
CA ARG A 31 4.72 -7.31 -10.49
C ARG A 31 3.57 -6.36 -10.76
N THR A 32 3.06 -6.37 -11.97
CA THR A 32 1.87 -5.61 -12.34
C THR A 32 1.13 -6.27 -13.48
N CYS A 33 -0.17 -6.00 -13.55
CA CYS A 33 -1.07 -6.36 -14.64
C CYS A 33 -2.15 -5.27 -14.71
N ASP A 34 -3.21 -5.44 -15.48
CA ASP A 34 -4.17 -4.38 -15.79
C ASP A 34 -4.78 -3.72 -14.55
N ASN A 35 -5.00 -4.50 -13.49
CA ASN A 35 -5.71 -4.03 -12.28
C ASN A 35 -4.88 -4.06 -10.98
N VAL A 36 -3.68 -4.68 -10.99
CA VAL A 36 -2.82 -4.81 -9.80
C VAL A 36 -1.45 -4.17 -10.00
N ILE A 37 -0.99 -3.41 -9.00
CA ILE A 37 0.42 -2.99 -8.87
C ILE A 37 1.01 -3.52 -7.56
N TRP A 38 2.18 -4.14 -7.64
CA TRP A 38 2.92 -4.67 -6.49
C TRP A 38 4.33 -4.10 -6.43
N LEU A 39 4.65 -3.41 -5.33
CA LEU A 39 5.95 -2.80 -5.06
C LEU A 39 6.41 -3.07 -3.63
N ASP A 40 7.67 -2.78 -3.32
CA ASP A 40 8.19 -2.82 -1.95
C ASP A 40 7.76 -1.59 -1.15
N PHE A 41 7.62 -1.74 0.16
CA PHE A 41 7.33 -0.64 1.08
C PHE A 41 8.34 0.51 0.93
N ALA A 42 9.63 0.20 0.81
CA ALA A 42 10.67 1.20 0.63
C ALA A 42 10.45 2.07 -0.61
N VAL A 43 10.00 1.49 -1.72
CA VAL A 43 9.67 2.21 -2.96
C VAL A 43 8.45 3.13 -2.76
N ALA A 44 7.45 2.65 -2.03
CA ALA A 44 6.20 3.38 -1.79
C ALA A 44 6.34 4.49 -0.74
N CYS A 45 7.18 4.30 0.27
CA CYS A 45 7.12 5.06 1.51
C CYS A 45 8.48 5.54 2.05
N GLU A 46 9.64 5.05 1.62
CA GLU A 46 10.93 5.54 2.16
C GLU A 46 11.57 6.62 1.28
N GLY A 47 11.25 6.63 -0.01
CA GLY A 47 11.68 7.67 -0.95
C GLY A 47 10.88 8.98 -0.90
N THR A 48 11.16 9.87 -1.86
CA THR A 48 10.49 11.17 -2.01
C THR A 48 9.12 11.05 -2.71
N ARG A 49 8.24 10.20 -2.19
CA ARG A 49 6.86 10.07 -2.70
C ARG A 49 5.96 11.20 -2.20
N THR A 50 4.97 11.53 -3.02
CA THR A 50 4.03 12.64 -2.86
C THR A 50 2.62 12.13 -3.05
N THR A 51 1.61 12.88 -2.59
CA THR A 51 0.19 12.52 -2.78
C THR A 51 -0.15 12.24 -4.25
N SER A 52 0.39 13.02 -5.19
CA SER A 52 0.13 12.79 -6.63
C SER A 52 0.67 11.45 -7.14
N ASP A 53 1.66 10.84 -6.48
CA ASP A 53 2.12 9.49 -6.83
C ASP A 53 1.10 8.43 -6.43
N TYR A 54 0.45 8.59 -5.26
CA TYR A 54 -0.59 7.67 -4.80
C TYR A 54 -1.87 7.82 -5.62
N ILE A 55 -2.23 9.06 -5.99
CA ILE A 55 -3.35 9.33 -6.92
C ILE A 55 -3.09 8.66 -8.27
N TRP A 56 -1.86 8.74 -8.80
CA TRP A 56 -1.51 8.07 -10.05
C TRP A 56 -1.76 6.55 -9.98
N MET A 57 -1.46 5.92 -8.83
CA MET A 57 -1.70 4.49 -8.62
C MET A 57 -3.21 4.21 -8.55
N THR A 58 -3.95 5.01 -7.80
CA THR A 58 -5.39 4.79 -7.62
C THR A 58 -6.21 5.03 -8.87
N ASP A 59 -5.73 5.86 -9.79
CA ASP A 59 -6.39 6.11 -11.07
C ASP A 59 -6.21 4.96 -12.08
N ARG A 60 -5.29 4.03 -11.81
CA ARG A 60 -4.87 2.97 -12.74
C ARG A 60 -5.08 1.56 -12.22
N TYR A 61 -5.10 1.40 -10.90
CA TYR A 61 -5.13 0.09 -10.26
C TYR A 61 -6.26 0.01 -9.27
N GLU A 62 -6.95 -1.12 -9.28
CA GLU A 62 -7.99 -1.47 -8.31
C GLU A 62 -7.37 -2.08 -7.04
N VAL A 63 -6.13 -2.60 -7.16
CA VAL A 63 -5.40 -3.25 -6.09
C VAL A 63 -3.95 -2.77 -6.04
N VAL A 64 -3.53 -2.31 -4.87
CA VAL A 64 -2.14 -2.05 -4.52
C VAL A 64 -1.65 -3.12 -3.56
N MET A 65 -0.47 -3.67 -3.83
CA MET A 65 0.21 -4.63 -2.97
C MET A 65 1.56 -4.10 -2.51
N LEU A 66 1.87 -4.24 -1.21
CA LEU A 66 3.16 -3.87 -0.63
C LEU A 66 3.89 -5.06 0.01
N SER A 67 5.12 -5.31 -0.40
CA SER A 67 6.04 -6.20 0.32
C SER A 67 6.76 -5.47 1.45
N ASP A 68 7.20 -6.24 2.45
CA ASP A 68 8.21 -5.85 3.43
C ASP A 68 7.88 -4.56 4.23
N VAL A 69 6.63 -4.45 4.70
CA VAL A 69 6.25 -3.38 5.64
C VAL A 69 6.83 -3.72 7.02
N HIS A 70 7.89 -3.02 7.40
CA HIS A 70 8.50 -3.17 8.72
C HIS A 70 7.72 -2.41 9.81
N VAL A 71 8.08 -2.64 11.07
CA VAL A 71 7.56 -1.83 12.18
C VAL A 71 8.01 -0.37 12.04
N LEU A 72 7.06 0.56 12.04
CA LEU A 72 7.34 2.00 11.93
C LEU A 72 7.57 2.62 13.31
N THR A 73 8.79 3.08 13.55
CA THR A 73 9.21 3.70 14.82
C THR A 73 9.20 5.23 14.73
N GLU A 74 9.80 5.91 15.72
CA GLU A 74 9.98 7.37 15.64
C GLU A 74 11.00 7.79 14.57
N GLU A 75 11.97 6.93 14.25
CA GLU A 75 12.98 7.21 13.22
C GLU A 75 12.36 7.18 11.81
N ASP A 76 11.27 6.44 11.66
CA ASP A 76 10.54 6.24 10.40
C ASP A 76 9.44 7.28 10.18
N GLU A 77 9.41 8.38 10.95
CA GLU A 77 8.32 9.38 10.87
C GLU A 77 7.98 9.83 9.43
N PRO A 78 8.97 10.12 8.55
CA PRO A 78 8.67 10.47 7.16
C PRO A 78 8.00 9.33 6.38
N ALA A 79 8.43 8.09 6.60
CA ALA A 79 7.85 6.92 5.94
C ALA A 79 6.46 6.59 6.47
N ALA A 80 6.26 6.70 7.78
CA ALA A 80 4.95 6.52 8.40
C ALA A 80 3.92 7.54 7.87
N ARG A 81 4.31 8.82 7.75
CA ARG A 81 3.43 9.85 7.15
C ARG A 81 3.04 9.52 5.72
N ARG A 82 3.99 9.02 4.91
CA ARG A 82 3.75 8.61 3.53
C ARG A 82 2.86 7.38 3.45
N PHE A 83 3.07 6.39 4.30
CA PHE A 83 2.20 5.23 4.41
C PHE A 83 0.76 5.62 4.79
N PHE A 84 0.60 6.50 5.77
CA PHE A 84 -0.73 6.97 6.20
C PHE A 84 -1.44 7.74 5.09
N ASN A 85 -0.72 8.61 4.40
CA ASN A 85 -1.23 9.35 3.24
C ASN A 85 -1.64 8.40 2.11
N MET A 86 -0.82 7.38 1.81
CA MET A 86 -1.17 6.38 0.81
C MET A 86 -2.43 5.60 1.21
N VAL A 87 -2.54 5.16 2.46
CA VAL A 87 -3.76 4.47 2.96
C VAL A 87 -4.99 5.36 2.82
N ASP A 88 -4.88 6.64 3.15
CA ASP A 88 -5.98 7.60 3.01
C ASP A 88 -6.43 7.72 1.54
N GLU A 89 -5.50 7.91 0.60
CA GLU A 89 -5.82 8.02 -0.84
C GLU A 89 -6.42 6.73 -1.42
N LEU A 90 -5.94 5.56 -0.99
CA LEU A 90 -6.47 4.26 -1.40
C LEU A 90 -7.89 4.04 -0.84
N TYR A 91 -8.10 4.35 0.44
CA TYR A 91 -9.39 4.23 1.09
C TYR A 91 -10.44 5.13 0.43
N ASP A 92 -10.13 6.42 0.22
CA ASP A 92 -11.06 7.39 -0.35
C ASP A 92 -11.49 7.02 -1.78
N ARG A 93 -10.62 6.35 -2.54
CA ARG A 93 -10.89 5.88 -3.92
C ARG A 93 -11.34 4.43 -4.01
N LYS A 94 -11.56 3.76 -2.87
CA LYS A 94 -11.97 2.34 -2.79
C LYS A 94 -10.99 1.39 -3.48
N VAL A 95 -9.70 1.73 -3.48
CA VAL A 95 -8.63 0.88 -3.98
C VAL A 95 -8.19 -0.06 -2.86
N SER A 96 -8.10 -1.34 -3.17
CA SER A 96 -7.75 -2.37 -2.20
C SER A 96 -6.27 -2.34 -1.86
N LEU A 97 -5.92 -2.48 -0.59
CA LEU A 97 -4.54 -2.64 -0.13
C LEU A 97 -4.32 -4.05 0.44
N PHE A 98 -3.29 -4.74 -0.06
CA PHE A 98 -2.74 -5.94 0.57
C PHE A 98 -1.28 -5.71 0.89
N PHE A 99 -0.80 -6.20 2.03
CA PHE A 99 0.62 -6.09 2.34
C PHE A 99 1.08 -7.18 3.28
N SER A 100 2.39 -7.45 3.26
CA SER A 100 3.08 -8.25 4.26
C SER A 100 3.68 -7.32 5.31
N ALA A 101 3.46 -7.63 6.57
CA ALA A 101 4.04 -6.89 7.69
C ALA A 101 4.77 -7.82 8.66
N GLU A 102 5.80 -7.29 9.32
CA GLU A 102 6.55 -8.00 10.37
C GLU A 102 5.73 -8.25 11.65
N THR A 103 4.63 -7.52 11.81
CA THR A 103 3.79 -7.53 13.01
C THR A 103 2.31 -7.39 12.68
N THR A 104 1.45 -7.44 13.70
CA THR A 104 0.00 -7.22 13.55
C THR A 104 -0.31 -5.76 13.26
N LEU A 105 -1.50 -5.50 12.68
CA LEU A 105 -1.90 -4.14 12.28
C LEU A 105 -1.86 -3.13 13.42
N ASP A 106 -2.24 -3.52 14.64
CA ASP A 106 -2.26 -2.65 15.81
C ASP A 106 -0.85 -2.32 16.35
N GLN A 107 0.16 -3.11 15.98
CA GLN A 107 1.56 -2.94 16.38
C GLN A 107 2.43 -2.32 15.26
N LEU A 108 1.84 -2.00 14.12
CA LEU A 108 2.57 -1.55 12.92
C LEU A 108 3.27 -0.19 13.11
N TYR A 109 2.77 0.65 14.01
CA TYR A 109 3.41 1.91 14.39
C TYR A 109 3.65 1.96 15.90
N GLN A 110 4.91 2.16 16.29
CA GLN A 110 5.35 2.18 17.70
C GLN A 110 5.95 3.53 18.11
N GLY A 111 5.88 4.54 17.25
CA GLY A 111 6.27 5.91 17.61
C GLY A 111 5.20 6.66 18.43
N LYS A 112 5.60 7.79 19.03
CA LYS A 112 4.69 8.60 19.87
C LYS A 112 4.07 9.79 19.16
N ARG A 113 4.72 10.31 18.10
CA ARG A 113 4.33 11.58 17.47
C ARG A 113 3.09 11.46 16.59
N LEU A 114 2.88 10.33 15.95
CA LEU A 114 1.79 10.13 14.99
C LEU A 114 0.67 9.23 15.52
N THR A 115 0.60 8.97 16.82
CA THR A 115 -0.35 8.00 17.41
C THR A 115 -1.80 8.29 17.01
N PHE A 116 -2.23 9.55 16.96
CA PHE A 116 -3.59 9.91 16.53
C PHE A 116 -3.82 9.68 15.02
N ALA A 117 -2.82 9.94 14.19
CA ALA A 117 -2.90 9.66 12.77
C ALA A 117 -2.95 8.14 12.53
N PHE A 118 -2.08 7.39 13.21
CA PHE A 118 -2.05 5.94 13.12
C PHE A 118 -3.37 5.29 13.56
N LYS A 119 -4.02 5.77 14.63
CA LYS A 119 -5.35 5.27 15.02
C LYS A 119 -6.38 5.39 13.89
N ARG A 120 -6.38 6.50 13.15
CA ARG A 120 -7.28 6.67 11.99
C ARG A 120 -6.89 5.75 10.83
N THR A 121 -5.60 5.64 10.54
CA THR A 121 -5.09 4.70 9.53
C THR A 121 -5.46 3.26 9.86
N LEU A 122 -5.33 2.84 11.13
CA LEU A 122 -5.68 1.51 11.60
C LEU A 122 -7.17 1.21 11.39
N SER A 123 -8.07 2.16 11.70
CA SER A 123 -9.50 2.00 11.42
C SER A 123 -9.76 1.76 9.92
N ARG A 124 -9.16 2.56 9.04
CA ARG A 124 -9.29 2.38 7.58
C ARG A 124 -8.76 1.03 7.11
N LEU A 125 -7.59 0.62 7.60
CA LEU A 125 -7.01 -0.69 7.26
C LEU A 125 -7.96 -1.83 7.66
N ILE A 126 -8.52 -1.78 8.87
CA ILE A 126 -9.49 -2.79 9.33
C ILE A 126 -10.73 -2.80 8.43
N GLU A 127 -11.30 -1.64 8.12
CA GLU A 127 -12.46 -1.52 7.24
C GLU A 127 -12.20 -2.15 5.86
N MET A 128 -11.09 -1.77 5.22
CA MET A 128 -10.65 -2.31 3.92
C MET A 128 -10.50 -3.85 3.93
N HIS A 129 -10.09 -4.44 5.04
CA HIS A 129 -10.01 -5.90 5.19
C HIS A 129 -11.38 -6.57 5.44
N THR A 130 -12.28 -5.90 6.16
CA THR A 130 -13.59 -6.47 6.51
C THR A 130 -14.60 -6.44 5.36
N GLU A 131 -14.59 -5.40 4.51
CA GLU A 131 -15.53 -5.28 3.38
C GLU A 131 -15.38 -6.45 2.40
N LYS A 132 -14.15 -6.92 2.17
CA LYS A 132 -13.86 -8.08 1.31
C LYS A 132 -14.41 -9.42 1.80
N THR A 133 -14.82 -9.51 3.07
CA THR A 133 -15.36 -10.76 3.63
C THR A 133 -16.89 -10.85 3.46
N LYS A 134 -17.56 -9.74 3.15
CA LYS A 134 -19.03 -9.70 3.04
C LYS A 134 -19.57 -10.10 1.66
N ASP A 135 -18.75 -10.09 0.61
CA ASP A 135 -19.14 -10.46 -0.75
C ASP A 135 -18.97 -11.96 -1.07
N SER A 136 -18.74 -12.81 -0.05
CA SER A 136 -18.66 -14.28 -0.19
C SER A 136 -19.87 -15.01 0.43
N GLY A 137 -21.01 -14.33 0.58
CA GLY A 137 -22.23 -14.87 1.21
C GLY A 137 -23.41 -14.96 0.25
#